data_AF-A0A2W2KUB6-F1
#
_entry.id   AF-A0A2W2KUB6-F1
#
_cell.length_a   1.000
_cell.length_b   1.000
_cell.length_c   1.000
_cell.angle_alpha   90.00
_cell.angle_beta   90.00
_cell.angle_gamma   90.00
#
_symmetry.space_group_name_H-M   'P 1'
#
loop_
_entity.id
_entity.type
_entity.pdbx_description
1 polymer ?
#
loop_
_entity_poly.entity_id
_entity_poly.type
_entity_poly.pdbx_seq_one_letter_code
_entity_poly.pdbx_strand_id
1 'polypeptide(L)'
;MCRVVCVEGESRQRANRSVSFRTQLVRFARLWLQSAAMTADLSLIRSSFAAVQPHGSQVTAYFYDHLFAHHPGVRPLFATHLDEQRDRLWAALGALVVNLENTDTLTGMLQNLGRRHAGYGALAEHYPAVGASLIATLRHYAGDAWTPAAEESWAAVYDVISSTMIEAGKAASN
;
A
#
# COMPACT_ATOMS: atom_id res chain seq x y z
N MET A 1 72.11 24.81 6.27
CA MET A 1 72.28 23.45 5.68
C MET A 1 71.29 22.53 6.39
N CYS A 2 70.54 21.75 5.61
CA CYS A 2 69.55 20.71 5.99
C CYS A 2 68.22 21.07 6.67
N ARG A 3 67.17 21.01 5.82
CA ARG A 3 65.76 20.68 6.09
C ARG A 3 65.61 19.36 6.86
N VAL A 4 64.63 19.29 7.76
CA VAL A 4 63.69 18.16 7.84
C VAL A 4 62.28 18.73 8.06
N VAL A 5 61.39 18.34 7.17
CA VAL A 5 59.96 18.64 7.12
C VAL A 5 59.25 17.63 8.02
N CYS A 6 58.43 18.09 8.97
CA CYS A 6 57.39 17.27 9.60
C CYS A 6 56.02 17.87 9.28
N VAL A 7 55.19 17.00 8.74
CA VAL A 7 53.93 17.24 8.02
C VAL A 7 52.80 17.68 8.97
N GLU A 8 51.99 18.60 8.45
CA GLU A 8 50.78 19.16 9.07
C GLU A 8 49.79 18.12 9.59
N GLY A 9 49.21 18.45 10.74
CA GLY A 9 48.09 17.73 11.34
C GLY A 9 46.90 17.70 10.39
N GLU A 10 46.57 16.49 9.97
CA GLU A 10 45.44 16.17 9.10
C GLU A 10 44.12 16.40 9.86
N SER A 11 43.55 17.59 9.70
CA SER A 11 42.19 17.94 10.05
C SER A 11 41.21 17.22 9.11
N ARG A 12 40.97 15.92 9.37
CA ARG A 12 39.93 15.16 8.68
C ARG A 12 38.55 15.63 9.13
N GLN A 13 37.93 16.38 8.24
CA GLN A 13 36.50 16.61 8.11
C GLN A 13 35.66 15.42 8.61
N ARG A 14 35.01 15.58 9.77
CA ARG A 14 33.84 14.77 10.13
C ARG A 14 32.70 15.16 9.19
N ALA A 15 32.64 14.48 8.05
CA ALA A 15 31.53 14.58 7.13
C ALA A 15 30.22 14.15 7.82
N ASN A 16 29.33 15.13 7.91
CA ASN A 16 27.90 15.08 8.16
C ASN A 16 27.24 13.73 7.79
N ARG A 17 27.02 12.83 8.77
CA ARG A 17 26.09 11.70 8.65
C ARG A 17 24.75 12.05 9.28
N SER A 18 24.04 12.97 8.66
CA SER A 18 22.58 13.03 8.79
C SER A 18 21.98 12.51 7.49
N VAL A 19 22.04 11.19 7.30
CA VAL A 19 21.10 10.56 6.36
C VAL A 19 19.72 10.75 7.00
N SER A 20 18.96 11.70 6.47
CA SER A 20 17.61 12.00 6.94
C SER A 20 16.80 10.70 7.02
N PHE A 21 16.18 10.45 8.18
CA PHE A 21 15.31 9.30 8.45
C PHE A 21 14.23 9.11 7.36
N ARG A 22 13.84 10.21 6.70
CA ARG A 22 12.94 10.24 5.53
C ARG A 22 13.50 9.48 4.32
N THR A 23 14.80 9.49 4.09
CA THR A 23 15.45 8.88 2.90
C THR A 23 15.62 7.37 3.04
N GLN A 24 15.73 6.86 4.27
CA GLN A 24 15.78 5.42 4.54
C GLN A 24 14.43 4.74 4.32
N LEU A 25 13.32 5.36 4.77
CA LEU A 25 11.97 4.81 4.62
C LEU A 25 11.54 4.68 3.16
N VAL A 26 11.80 5.68 2.31
CA VAL A 26 11.47 5.64 0.87
C VAL A 26 12.29 4.56 0.15
N ARG A 27 13.56 4.39 0.51
CA ARG A 27 14.42 3.35 -0.09
C ARG A 27 14.00 1.94 0.32
N PHE A 28 13.64 1.74 1.58
CA PHE A 28 13.13 0.44 2.05
C PHE A 28 11.79 0.11 1.42
N ALA A 29 10.82 1.04 1.42
CA ALA A 29 9.53 0.84 0.76
C ALA A 29 9.70 0.51 -0.73
N ARG A 30 10.63 1.16 -1.44
CA ARG A 30 10.92 0.91 -2.85
C ARG A 30 11.56 -0.46 -3.10
N LEU A 31 12.52 -0.87 -2.28
CA LEU A 31 13.16 -2.20 -2.37
C LEU A 31 12.18 -3.32 -2.00
N TRP A 32 11.28 -3.08 -1.04
CA TRP A 32 10.25 -4.01 -0.64
C TRP A 32 9.13 -4.10 -1.69
N LEU A 33 8.68 -2.97 -2.25
CA LEU A 33 7.74 -2.93 -3.41
C LEU A 33 8.31 -3.72 -4.59
N GLN A 34 9.59 -3.53 -4.90
CA GLN A 34 10.26 -4.23 -6.00
C GLN A 34 10.36 -5.74 -5.73
N SER A 35 10.56 -6.15 -4.48
CA SER A 35 10.65 -7.57 -4.12
C SER A 35 9.28 -8.26 -4.14
N ALA A 36 8.22 -7.59 -3.68
CA ALA A 36 6.86 -8.11 -3.73
C ALA A 36 6.22 -8.00 -5.12
N ALA A 37 6.59 -6.99 -5.93
CA ALA A 37 6.29 -6.96 -7.36
C ALA A 37 6.99 -8.10 -8.13
N MET A 38 8.04 -8.69 -7.54
CA MET A 38 8.70 -9.87 -8.08
C MET A 38 7.94 -11.18 -7.78
N THR A 39 7.01 -11.18 -6.81
CA THR A 39 6.15 -12.35 -6.49
C THR A 39 4.75 -12.25 -7.11
N ALA A 40 4.25 -11.04 -7.38
CA ALA A 40 2.94 -10.83 -7.98
C ALA A 40 2.99 -10.85 -9.52
N ASP A 41 2.11 -11.62 -10.14
CA ASP A 41 1.91 -11.57 -11.60
C ASP A 41 0.93 -10.45 -11.95
N LEU A 42 1.46 -9.33 -12.45
CA LEU A 42 0.66 -8.16 -12.84
C LEU A 42 -0.34 -8.47 -13.97
N SER A 43 -0.08 -9.47 -14.81
CA SER A 43 -1.03 -9.89 -15.85
C SER A 43 -2.25 -10.57 -15.25
N LEU A 44 -2.09 -11.35 -14.18
CA LEU A 44 -3.19 -11.96 -13.42
C LEU A 44 -3.99 -10.90 -12.68
N ILE A 45 -3.33 -9.91 -12.07
CA ILE A 45 -4.01 -8.77 -11.45
C ILE A 45 -4.87 -8.03 -12.46
N ARG A 46 -4.31 -7.71 -13.63
CA ARG A 46 -5.02 -6.97 -14.70
C ARG A 46 -6.21 -7.75 -15.25
N SER A 47 -6.01 -9.02 -15.59
CA SER A 47 -7.07 -9.86 -16.18
C SER A 47 -8.21 -10.13 -15.20
N SER A 48 -7.89 -10.47 -13.95
CA SER A 48 -8.91 -10.66 -12.91
C SER A 48 -9.62 -9.34 -12.55
N PHE A 49 -8.92 -8.20 -12.49
CA PHE A 49 -9.56 -6.90 -12.29
C PHE A 49 -10.51 -6.55 -13.44
N ALA A 50 -10.10 -6.79 -14.68
CA ALA A 50 -10.92 -6.55 -15.86
C ALA A 50 -12.21 -7.40 -15.87
N ALA A 51 -12.17 -8.62 -15.33
CA ALA A 51 -13.36 -9.46 -15.15
C ALA A 51 -14.32 -8.88 -14.10
N VAL A 52 -13.81 -8.25 -13.04
CA VAL A 52 -14.62 -7.63 -11.98
C VAL A 52 -15.23 -6.29 -12.42
N GLN A 53 -14.54 -5.54 -13.30
CA GLN A 53 -14.90 -4.17 -13.65
C GLN A 53 -16.35 -3.94 -14.14
N PRO A 54 -16.95 -4.81 -14.98
CA PRO A 54 -18.32 -4.64 -15.47
C PRO A 54 -19.40 -4.64 -14.38
N HIS A 55 -19.11 -5.18 -13.19
CA HIS A 55 -20.07 -5.28 -12.09
C HIS A 55 -20.27 -3.94 -11.34
N GLY A 56 -19.37 -2.98 -11.52
CA GLY A 56 -19.53 -1.60 -11.05
C GLY A 56 -19.82 -1.49 -9.55
N SER A 57 -20.90 -0.78 -9.19
CA SER A 57 -21.27 -0.50 -7.79
C SER A 57 -21.66 -1.75 -6.98
N GLN A 58 -21.99 -2.86 -7.63
CA GLN A 58 -22.27 -4.12 -6.93
C GLN A 58 -21.02 -4.66 -6.22
N VAL A 59 -19.84 -4.39 -6.77
CA VAL A 59 -18.56 -4.81 -6.20
C VAL A 59 -18.32 -4.17 -4.85
N THR A 60 -18.54 -2.86 -4.74
CA THR A 60 -18.34 -2.13 -3.48
C THR A 60 -19.45 -2.42 -2.47
N ALA A 61 -20.68 -2.66 -2.94
CA ALA A 61 -21.75 -3.12 -2.06
C ALA A 61 -21.38 -4.46 -1.39
N TYR A 62 -20.98 -5.45 -2.18
CA TYR A 62 -20.55 -6.76 -1.68
C TYR A 62 -19.37 -6.63 -0.71
N PHE A 63 -18.37 -5.80 -1.04
CA PHE A 63 -17.22 -5.58 -0.17
C PHE A 63 -17.63 -5.12 1.23
N TYR A 64 -18.50 -4.12 1.34
CA TYR A 64 -18.93 -3.60 2.64
C TYR A 64 -19.83 -4.59 3.38
N ASP A 65 -20.71 -5.30 2.65
CA ASP A 65 -21.57 -6.32 3.24
C ASP A 65 -20.73 -7.45 3.84
N HIS A 66 -19.74 -7.95 3.09
CA HIS A 66 -18.78 -8.94 3.57
C HIS A 66 -17.96 -8.42 4.75
N LEU A 67 -17.41 -7.21 4.65
CA LEU A 67 -16.58 -6.62 5.70
C LEU A 67 -17.34 -6.51 7.02
N PHE A 68 -18.57 -6.00 7.01
CA PHE A 68 -19.32 -5.80 8.25
C PHE A 68 -19.97 -7.07 8.77
N ALA A 69 -20.22 -8.06 7.92
CA ALA A 69 -20.66 -9.38 8.35
C ALA A 69 -19.54 -10.15 9.06
N HIS A 70 -18.31 -10.11 8.54
CA HIS A 70 -17.19 -10.91 9.05
C HIS A 70 -16.31 -10.17 10.06
N HIS A 71 -16.30 -8.83 10.02
CA HIS A 71 -15.48 -7.97 10.88
C HIS A 71 -16.30 -6.80 11.43
N PRO A 72 -17.38 -7.05 12.20
CA PRO A 72 -18.28 -5.99 12.66
C PRO A 72 -17.59 -4.90 13.48
N GLY A 73 -16.47 -5.23 14.15
CA GLY A 73 -15.67 -4.29 14.94
C GLY A 73 -15.06 -3.13 14.14
N VAL A 74 -14.89 -3.25 12.82
CA VAL A 74 -14.37 -2.14 12.00
C VAL A 74 -15.45 -1.15 11.58
N ARG A 75 -16.73 -1.51 11.68
CA ARG A 75 -17.86 -0.70 11.21
C ARG A 75 -17.89 0.76 11.74
N PRO A 76 -17.53 1.05 13.02
CA PRO A 76 -17.48 2.42 13.52
C PRO A 76 -16.53 3.35 12.75
N LEU A 77 -15.48 2.81 12.12
CA LEU A 77 -14.53 3.58 11.29
C LEU A 77 -15.16 4.09 9.99
N PHE A 78 -16.26 3.48 9.57
CA PHE A 78 -16.94 3.77 8.30
C PHE A 78 -18.26 4.53 8.50
N ALA A 79 -18.89 4.40 9.67
CA ALA A 79 -20.27 4.81 9.94
C ALA A 79 -20.58 6.28 9.58
N THR A 80 -19.60 7.19 9.68
CA THR A 80 -19.78 8.61 9.38
C THR A 80 -19.75 8.95 7.88
N HIS A 81 -19.33 8.01 7.01
CA HIS A 81 -18.97 8.30 5.62
C HIS A 81 -19.39 7.20 4.62
N LEU A 82 -20.28 6.27 4.97
CA LEU A 82 -20.60 5.10 4.13
C LEU A 82 -21.13 5.46 2.73
N ASP A 83 -22.05 6.43 2.65
CA ASP A 83 -22.64 6.85 1.37
C ASP A 83 -21.64 7.62 0.48
N GLU A 84 -20.67 8.33 1.07
CA GLU A 84 -19.61 9.03 0.33
C GLU A 84 -18.39 8.14 -0.01
N GLN A 85 -18.20 7.02 0.69
CA GLN A 85 -17.02 6.15 0.52
C GLN A 85 -17.20 5.07 -0.55
N ARG A 86 -18.43 4.66 -0.88
CA ARG A 86 -18.68 3.57 -1.84
C ARG A 86 -18.04 3.81 -3.20
N ASP A 87 -18.03 5.04 -3.71
CA ASP A 87 -17.39 5.35 -4.99
C ASP A 87 -15.86 5.50 -4.87
N ARG A 88 -15.36 5.91 -3.70
CA ARG A 88 -13.94 6.19 -3.47
C ARG A 88 -13.09 4.92 -3.43
N LEU A 89 -13.61 3.82 -2.88
CA LEU A 89 -12.89 2.55 -2.81
C LEU A 89 -12.64 1.98 -4.22
N TRP A 90 -13.68 1.94 -5.06
CA TRP A 90 -13.57 1.41 -6.41
C TRP A 90 -12.61 2.24 -7.28
N ALA A 91 -12.72 3.56 -7.20
CA ALA A 91 -11.81 4.47 -7.90
C ALA A 91 -10.36 4.29 -7.43
N ALA A 92 -10.13 4.07 -6.14
CA ALA A 92 -8.79 3.83 -5.60
C ALA A 92 -8.18 2.50 -6.09
N LEU A 93 -8.96 1.42 -6.15
CA LEU A 93 -8.51 0.14 -6.71
C LEU A 93 -8.20 0.25 -8.20
N GLY A 94 -9.06 0.93 -8.98
CA GLY A 94 -8.80 1.20 -10.40
C GLY A 94 -7.53 2.02 -10.61
N ALA A 95 -7.34 3.09 -9.85
CA ALA A 95 -6.14 3.91 -9.91
C ALA A 95 -4.88 3.11 -9.53
N LEU A 96 -4.99 2.19 -8.57
CA LEU A 96 -3.90 1.31 -8.19
C LEU A 96 -3.52 0.37 -9.35
N VAL A 97 -4.49 -0.32 -9.95
CA VAL A 97 -4.26 -1.26 -11.05
C VAL A 97 -3.63 -0.56 -12.26
N VAL A 98 -4.07 0.65 -12.58
CA VAL A 98 -3.49 1.49 -13.65
C VAL A 98 -2.03 1.85 -13.37
N ASN A 99 -1.65 2.03 -12.11
CA ASN A 99 -0.32 2.51 -11.71
C ASN A 99 0.61 1.39 -11.18
N LEU A 100 0.26 0.11 -11.33
CA LEU A 100 1.06 -1.01 -10.81
C LEU A 100 2.52 -1.01 -11.29
N GLU A 101 2.78 -0.53 -12.50
CA GLU A 101 4.13 -0.43 -13.07
C GLU A 101 4.82 0.90 -12.76
N ASN A 102 4.09 1.91 -12.27
CA ASN A 102 4.63 3.21 -11.88
C ASN A 102 4.85 3.26 -10.36
N THR A 103 5.86 2.53 -9.90
CA THR A 103 6.23 2.33 -8.49
C THR A 103 6.34 3.65 -7.71
N ASP A 104 6.95 4.69 -8.28
CA ASP A 104 7.21 5.94 -7.57
C ASP A 104 5.91 6.75 -7.36
N THR A 105 5.08 6.86 -8.40
CA THR A 105 3.76 7.51 -8.29
C THR A 105 2.85 6.73 -7.33
N LEU A 106 2.82 5.40 -7.45
CA LEU A 106 2.02 4.53 -6.59
C LEU A 106 2.42 4.67 -5.12
N THR A 107 3.72 4.65 -4.83
CA THR A 107 4.24 4.81 -3.46
C THR A 107 3.81 6.15 -2.86
N GLY A 108 3.97 7.26 -3.58
CA GLY A 108 3.57 8.59 -3.10
C GLY A 108 2.06 8.69 -2.83
N MET A 109 1.24 8.10 -3.72
CA MET A 109 -0.22 8.02 -3.57
C MET A 109 -0.60 7.23 -2.31
N LEU A 110 -0.03 6.04 -2.12
CA LEU A 110 -0.29 5.17 -0.98
C LEU A 110 0.11 5.81 0.35
N GLN A 111 1.25 6.51 0.39
CA GLN A 111 1.67 7.23 1.58
C GLN A 111 0.69 8.35 1.96
N ASN A 112 0.19 9.12 0.99
CA ASN A 112 -0.83 10.13 1.26
C ASN A 112 -2.13 9.48 1.75
N LEU A 113 -2.56 8.40 1.10
CA LEU A 113 -3.74 7.65 1.52
C LEU A 113 -3.61 7.12 2.95
N GLY A 114 -2.46 6.57 3.31
CA GLY A 114 -2.15 6.09 4.66
C GLY A 114 -2.24 7.17 5.73
N ARG A 115 -1.67 8.36 5.48
CA ARG A 115 -1.79 9.51 6.40
C ARG A 115 -3.24 9.91 6.64
N ARG A 116 -4.06 9.95 5.58
CA ARG A 116 -5.50 10.24 5.70
C ARG A 116 -6.21 9.16 6.52
N HIS A 117 -5.93 7.89 6.26
CA HIS A 117 -6.53 6.76 6.99
C HIS A 117 -6.18 6.78 8.47
N ALA A 118 -4.94 7.09 8.83
CA ALA A 118 -4.54 7.30 10.22
C ALA A 118 -5.35 8.45 10.86
N GLY A 119 -5.55 9.55 10.13
CA GLY A 119 -6.42 10.65 10.56
C GLY A 119 -7.90 10.26 10.76
N TYR A 120 -8.37 9.19 10.11
CA TYR A 120 -9.70 8.62 10.31
C TYR A 120 -9.76 7.61 11.47
N GLY A 121 -8.63 7.36 12.16
CA GLY A 121 -8.54 6.39 13.25
C GLY A 121 -8.23 4.97 12.79
N ALA A 122 -7.79 4.76 11.54
CA ALA A 122 -7.35 3.45 11.09
C ALA A 122 -6.05 3.04 11.81
N LEU A 123 -6.05 1.84 12.38
CA LEU A 123 -4.93 1.18 13.04
C LEU A 123 -4.46 0.00 12.19
N ALA A 124 -3.22 -0.45 12.43
CA ALA A 124 -2.64 -1.60 11.70
C ALA A 124 -3.52 -2.86 11.79
N GLU A 125 -4.16 -3.08 12.94
CA GLU A 125 -5.07 -4.22 13.18
C GLU A 125 -6.35 -4.22 12.32
N HIS A 126 -6.72 -3.08 11.73
CA HIS A 126 -7.90 -2.99 10.87
C HIS A 126 -7.63 -3.48 9.43
N TYR A 127 -6.38 -3.42 8.97
CA TYR A 127 -6.03 -3.76 7.58
C TYR A 127 -6.31 -5.23 7.23
N PRO A 128 -5.97 -6.23 8.07
CA PRO A 128 -6.28 -7.63 7.75
C PRO A 128 -7.76 -7.90 7.39
N ALA A 129 -8.70 -7.25 8.09
CA ALA A 129 -10.13 -7.36 7.80
C ALA A 129 -10.51 -6.80 6.42
N VAL A 130 -9.90 -5.68 6.05
CA VAL A 130 -10.08 -5.04 4.73
C VAL A 130 -9.48 -5.92 3.64
N GLY A 131 -8.28 -6.48 3.84
CA GLY A 131 -7.62 -7.37 2.89
C GLY A 131 -8.42 -8.64 2.62
N ALA A 132 -8.87 -9.32 3.68
CA ALA A 132 -9.71 -10.51 3.55
C ALA A 132 -11.01 -10.22 2.78
N SER A 133 -11.67 -9.09 3.07
CA SER A 133 -12.91 -8.71 2.40
C SER A 133 -12.69 -8.30 0.94
N LEU A 134 -11.56 -7.65 0.62
CA LEU A 134 -11.17 -7.33 -0.76
C LEU A 134 -10.96 -8.61 -1.57
N ILE A 135 -10.18 -9.56 -1.05
CA ILE A 135 -9.91 -10.85 -1.70
C ILE A 135 -11.21 -11.62 -1.93
N ALA A 136 -12.08 -11.71 -0.91
CA ALA A 136 -13.39 -12.36 -1.04
C ALA A 136 -14.28 -11.71 -2.11
N THR A 137 -14.23 -10.37 -2.21
CA THR A 137 -14.99 -9.62 -3.22
C THR A 137 -14.47 -9.91 -4.63
N LEU A 138 -13.15 -9.83 -4.84
CA LEU A 138 -12.55 -10.11 -6.14
C LEU A 138 -12.84 -11.55 -6.58
N ARG A 139 -12.71 -12.52 -5.67
CA ARG A 139 -13.06 -13.91 -5.89
C ARG A 139 -14.53 -14.10 -6.31
N HIS A 140 -15.44 -13.37 -5.70
CA HIS A 140 -16.87 -13.47 -6.01
C HIS A 140 -17.18 -13.05 -7.46
N TYR A 141 -16.52 -11.99 -7.95
CA TYR A 141 -16.85 -11.39 -9.25
C TYR A 141 -15.92 -11.80 -10.39
N ALA A 142 -14.69 -12.21 -10.12
CA ALA A 142 -13.73 -12.53 -11.18
C ALA A 142 -14.02 -13.86 -11.90
N GLY A 143 -14.90 -14.72 -11.37
CA GLY A 143 -15.29 -15.98 -11.99
C GLY A 143 -14.09 -16.85 -12.35
N ASP A 144 -14.03 -17.33 -13.59
CA ASP A 144 -12.94 -18.18 -14.10
C ASP A 144 -11.57 -17.46 -14.14
N ALA A 145 -11.54 -16.12 -14.10
CA ALA A 145 -10.29 -15.37 -14.00
C ALA A 145 -9.69 -15.42 -12.58
N TRP A 146 -10.44 -15.91 -11.58
CA TRP A 146 -9.94 -16.12 -10.23
C TRP A 146 -9.24 -17.48 -10.09
N THR A 147 -7.92 -17.47 -10.20
CA THR A 147 -7.07 -18.65 -10.00
C THR A 147 -6.30 -18.55 -8.69
N PRO A 148 -5.75 -19.66 -8.15
CA PRO A 148 -4.87 -19.60 -6.97
C PRO A 148 -3.70 -18.62 -7.14
N ALA A 149 -3.11 -18.54 -8.34
CA ALA A 149 -2.03 -17.61 -8.63
C ALA A 149 -2.51 -16.14 -8.68
N ALA A 150 -3.74 -15.89 -9.12
CA ALA A 150 -4.34 -14.55 -9.05
C ALA A 150 -4.58 -14.14 -7.59
N GLU A 151 -5.10 -15.05 -6.76
CA GLU A 151 -5.31 -14.82 -5.33
C GLU A 151 -3.99 -14.51 -4.60
N GLU A 152 -2.94 -15.30 -4.85
CA GLU A 152 -1.60 -15.05 -4.31
C GLU A 152 -1.03 -13.70 -4.75
N SER A 153 -1.19 -13.35 -6.04
CA SER A 153 -0.74 -12.06 -6.56
C SER A 153 -1.48 -10.90 -5.89
N TRP A 154 -2.81 -11.01 -5.71
CA TRP A 154 -3.60 -9.98 -5.04
C TRP A 154 -3.25 -9.84 -3.56
N ALA A 155 -3.01 -10.94 -2.87
CA ALA A 155 -2.54 -10.93 -1.48
C ALA A 155 -1.20 -10.21 -1.35
N ALA A 156 -0.21 -10.54 -2.21
CA ALA A 156 1.09 -9.88 -2.21
C ALA A 156 0.98 -8.37 -2.49
N VAL A 157 0.15 -7.97 -3.46
CA VAL A 157 -0.12 -6.56 -3.75
C VAL A 157 -0.80 -5.86 -2.55
N TYR A 158 -1.76 -6.52 -1.90
CA TYR A 158 -2.43 -5.97 -0.73
C TYR A 158 -1.49 -5.76 0.46
N ASP A 159 -0.59 -6.70 0.72
CA ASP A 159 0.39 -6.61 1.81
C ASP A 159 1.32 -5.41 1.62
N VAL A 160 1.73 -5.16 0.37
CA VAL A 160 2.51 -3.98 0.00
C VAL A 160 1.75 -2.68 0.25
N ILE A 161 0.48 -2.64 -0.18
CA ILE A 161 -0.40 -1.47 -0.01
C ILE A 161 -0.57 -1.15 1.46
N SER A 162 -1.00 -2.15 2.24
CA SER A 162 -1.31 -2.00 3.66
C SER A 162 -0.07 -1.60 4.45
N SER A 163 1.07 -2.26 4.21
CA SER A 163 2.35 -1.91 4.87
C SER A 163 2.78 -0.48 4.57
N THR A 164 2.70 -0.05 3.31
CA THR A 164 3.05 1.33 2.91
C THR A 164 2.14 2.36 3.59
N MET A 165 0.84 2.08 3.65
CA MET A 165 -0.14 2.96 4.28
C MET A 165 0.06 3.04 5.80
N ILE A 166 0.29 1.90 6.46
CA ILE A 166 0.51 1.79 7.90
C ILE A 166 1.75 2.62 8.30
N GLU A 167 2.87 2.44 7.61
CA GLU A 167 4.10 3.17 7.92
C GLU A 167 3.95 4.68 7.69
N ALA A 168 3.27 5.08 6.62
CA ALA A 168 3.00 6.48 6.36
C ALA A 168 2.07 7.11 7.41
N GLY A 169 1.07 6.34 7.90
CA GLY A 169 0.17 6.74 8.96
C GLY A 169 0.92 6.99 10.27
N LYS A 170 1.74 6.02 10.71
CA LYS A 170 2.59 6.15 11.91
C LYS A 170 3.48 7.38 11.86
N ALA A 171 4.11 7.64 10.71
CA ALA A 171 5.01 8.78 10.54
C ALA A 171 4.33 10.16 10.59
N ALA A 172 3.01 10.23 10.44
CA ALA A 172 2.25 11.49 10.55
C ALA A 172 1.64 11.74 11.93
N SER A 173 1.60 10.70 12.78
CA SER A 173 1.10 10.78 14.15
C SER A 173 2.19 11.09 15.19
N ASN A 174 3.46 11.20 14.77
CA ASN A 174 4.62 11.61 15.56
C ASN A 174 5.03 13.04 15.23
#